data_AF-A0A8C4WNP9-F1
#
_entry.id   AF-A0A8C4WNP9-F1
#
_cell.length_a   1.000
_cell.length_b   1.000
_cell.length_c   1.000
_cell.angle_alpha   90.00
_cell.angle_beta   90.00
_cell.angle_gamma   90.00
#
_symmetry.space_group_name_H-M   'P 1'
#
loop_
_entity.id
_entity.type
_entity.pdbx_description
1 polymer ?
#
loop_
_entity_poly.entity_id
_entity_poly.type
_entity_poly.pdbx_seq_one_letter_code
_entity_poly.pdbx_strand_id
1 'polypeptide(L)'
;MASSEEDGAGSGSLEEKEKGRKRRLGALATAWLIGYNIAMTAGWLVLAIAMVRFYMQKGTYKGLYKTIQKTLKFFQTFAVSRIFMVWFITHSIKQIQNEESVILFLVVWTVTEITRYSFYTFNLLNHLPYFIKWARYNFFIILYPVGVAGELLTIHAALPYVKKTGIFSLRLPNKYNVSFDYYYFLIIVMASYIPLFPQLYFHMLWQRRKVLHGEVIVEKDD
;
A
#
# COMPACT_ATOMS: atom_id res chain seq x y z
N MET A 1 -1.47 63.48 -28.39
CA MET A 1 -2.56 62.48 -28.27
C MET A 1 -2.06 61.18 -28.87
N ALA A 2 -1.40 60.34 -28.07
CA ALA A 2 -1.02 58.98 -28.47
C ALA A 2 -0.68 58.23 -27.18
N SER A 3 -1.71 57.74 -26.51
CA SER A 3 -1.52 56.75 -25.44
C SER A 3 -2.78 55.93 -25.31
N SER A 4 -2.57 54.62 -25.12
CA SER A 4 -3.47 53.68 -24.47
C SER A 4 -4.51 52.96 -25.34
N GLU A 5 -4.08 52.06 -26.24
CA GLU A 5 -4.98 50.99 -26.73
C GLU A 5 -4.38 49.56 -26.86
N GLU A 6 -3.13 49.27 -26.48
CA GLU A 6 -2.54 47.92 -26.75
C GLU A 6 -2.34 46.94 -25.58
N ASP A 7 -2.69 47.28 -24.33
CA ASP A 7 -2.35 46.39 -23.19
C ASP A 7 -3.45 45.41 -22.74
N GLY A 8 -4.59 45.35 -23.43
CA GLY A 8 -5.76 44.54 -23.01
C GLY A 8 -5.85 43.11 -23.57
N ALA A 9 -5.18 42.80 -24.68
CA ALA A 9 -5.39 41.53 -25.40
C ALA A 9 -4.42 40.40 -25.01
N GLY A 10 -3.30 40.73 -24.35
CA GLY A 10 -2.24 39.77 -24.03
C GLY A 10 -2.48 38.93 -22.78
N SER A 11 -3.08 39.51 -21.73
CA SER A 11 -3.22 38.88 -20.40
C SER A 11 -4.29 37.78 -20.37
N GLY A 12 -5.46 38.03 -20.97
CA GLY A 12 -6.54 37.04 -21.07
C GLY A 12 -6.16 35.79 -21.87
N SER A 13 -5.37 35.95 -22.94
CA SER A 13 -4.91 34.84 -23.78
C SER A 13 -3.89 33.93 -23.07
N LEU A 14 -3.04 34.50 -22.22
CA LEU A 14 -2.07 33.76 -21.42
C LEU A 14 -2.75 33.05 -20.25
N GLU A 15 -3.68 33.71 -19.55
CA GLU A 15 -4.47 33.07 -18.50
C GLU A 15 -5.39 31.96 -19.02
N GLU A 16 -6.02 32.13 -20.20
CA GLU A 16 -6.82 31.08 -20.84
C GLU A 16 -5.95 29.93 -21.34
N LYS A 17 -4.77 30.23 -21.92
CA LYS A 17 -3.79 29.18 -22.28
C LYS A 17 -3.27 28.47 -21.05
N GLU A 18 -3.05 29.15 -19.93
CA GLU A 18 -2.55 28.57 -18.69
C GLU A 18 -3.64 27.77 -17.96
N LYS A 19 -4.89 28.26 -17.92
CA LYS A 19 -6.06 27.49 -17.47
C LYS A 19 -6.31 26.29 -18.36
N GLY A 20 -6.22 26.44 -19.67
CA GLY A 20 -6.31 25.37 -20.65
C GLY A 20 -5.20 24.34 -20.48
N ARG A 21 -3.96 24.78 -20.25
CA ARG A 21 -2.81 23.93 -19.96
C ARG A 21 -2.96 23.23 -18.61
N LYS A 22 -3.41 23.90 -17.55
CA LYS A 22 -3.70 23.31 -16.22
C LYS A 22 -4.86 22.31 -16.30
N ARG A 23 -5.91 22.60 -17.07
CA ARG A 23 -7.05 21.70 -17.31
C ARG A 23 -6.65 20.50 -18.17
N ARG A 24 -5.78 20.69 -19.16
CA ARG A 24 -5.23 19.63 -20.03
C ARG A 24 -4.17 18.80 -19.33
N LEU A 25 -3.30 19.41 -18.52
CA LEU A 25 -2.42 18.75 -17.56
C LEU A 25 -3.25 17.97 -16.53
N GLY A 26 -4.38 18.51 -16.09
CA GLY A 26 -5.34 17.83 -15.23
C GLY A 26 -5.98 16.61 -15.91
N ALA A 27 -6.39 16.75 -17.18
CA ALA A 27 -6.95 15.64 -17.96
C ALA A 27 -5.90 14.56 -18.27
N LEU A 28 -4.69 14.95 -18.65
CA LEU A 28 -3.58 14.03 -18.89
C LEU A 28 -3.12 13.35 -17.59
N ALA A 29 -3.05 14.09 -16.48
CA ALA A 29 -2.75 13.52 -15.17
C ALA A 29 -3.85 12.55 -14.73
N THR A 30 -5.12 12.89 -14.94
CA THR A 30 -6.25 12.02 -14.64
C THR A 30 -6.22 10.74 -15.49
N ALA A 31 -6.01 10.88 -16.80
CA ALA A 31 -5.88 9.74 -17.71
C ALA A 31 -4.68 8.87 -17.34
N TRP A 32 -3.55 9.48 -16.96
CA TRP A 32 -2.39 8.76 -16.48
C TRP A 32 -2.69 8.00 -15.18
N LEU A 33 -3.29 8.66 -14.19
CA LEU A 33 -3.68 8.01 -12.93
C LEU A 33 -4.66 6.85 -13.15
N ILE A 34 -5.61 6.99 -14.08
CA ILE A 34 -6.51 5.90 -14.47
C ILE A 34 -5.70 4.74 -15.06
N GLY A 35 -4.85 5.00 -16.06
CA GLY A 35 -4.00 3.99 -16.68
C GLY A 35 -3.10 3.28 -15.67
N TYR A 36 -2.49 4.04 -14.75
CA TYR A 36 -1.70 3.51 -13.65
C TYR A 36 -2.53 2.59 -12.73
N ASN A 37 -3.69 3.04 -12.25
CA ASN A 37 -4.52 2.23 -11.35
C ASN A 37 -5.04 0.95 -12.03
N ILE A 38 -5.37 1.01 -13.33
CA ILE A 38 -5.75 -0.17 -14.11
C ILE A 38 -4.56 -1.14 -14.22
N ALA A 39 -3.38 -0.65 -14.60
CA ALA A 39 -2.18 -1.47 -14.70
C ALA A 39 -1.81 -2.13 -13.36
N MET A 40 -1.92 -1.39 -12.26
CA MET A 40 -1.71 -1.91 -10.92
C MET A 40 -2.73 -3.00 -10.58
N THR A 41 -4.03 -2.75 -10.83
CA THR A 41 -5.09 -3.74 -10.60
C THR A 41 -4.82 -5.03 -11.40
N ALA A 42 -4.44 -4.90 -12.67
CA ALA A 42 -4.08 -6.03 -13.52
C ALA A 42 -2.86 -6.80 -12.98
N GLY A 43 -1.82 -6.09 -12.53
CA GLY A 43 -0.64 -6.69 -11.91
C GLY A 43 -0.96 -7.53 -10.67
N TRP A 44 -1.81 -7.00 -9.79
CA TRP A 44 -2.26 -7.73 -8.59
C TRP A 44 -3.21 -8.89 -8.92
N LEU A 45 -4.04 -8.77 -9.96
CA LEU A 45 -4.85 -9.89 -10.47
C LEU A 45 -3.98 -11.01 -11.04
N VAL A 46 -2.94 -10.69 -11.80
CA VAL A 46 -1.97 -11.68 -12.31
C VAL A 46 -1.28 -12.37 -11.15
N LEU A 47 -0.89 -11.62 -10.11
CA LEU A 47 -0.30 -12.18 -8.89
C LEU A 47 -1.27 -13.11 -8.17
N ALA A 48 -2.55 -12.72 -8.02
CA ALA A 48 -3.60 -13.57 -7.45
C ALA A 48 -3.78 -14.88 -8.22
N ILE A 49 -3.88 -14.80 -9.55
CA ILE A 49 -4.02 -15.97 -10.44
C ILE A 49 -2.78 -16.87 -10.33
N ALA A 50 -1.58 -16.29 -10.28
CA ALA A 50 -0.35 -17.05 -10.12
C ALA A 50 -0.31 -17.79 -8.78
N MET A 51 -0.77 -17.18 -7.69
CA MET A 51 -0.87 -17.84 -6.37
C MET A 51 -1.86 -19.01 -6.41
N VAL A 52 -3.05 -18.81 -6.96
CA VAL A 52 -4.07 -19.88 -7.08
C VAL A 52 -3.58 -21.02 -7.96
N ARG A 53 -3.02 -20.70 -9.14
CA ARG A 53 -2.47 -21.72 -10.05
C ARG A 53 -1.35 -22.52 -9.41
N PHE A 54 -0.44 -21.86 -8.69
CA PHE A 54 0.65 -22.54 -7.99
C PHE A 54 0.11 -23.49 -6.93
N TYR A 55 -0.86 -23.05 -6.12
CA TYR A 55 -1.48 -23.87 -5.09
C TYR A 55 -2.19 -25.10 -5.70
N MET A 56 -2.95 -24.91 -6.78
CA MET A 56 -3.65 -25.99 -7.48
C MET A 56 -2.71 -27.00 -8.13
N GLN A 57 -1.55 -26.57 -8.65
CA GLN A 57 -0.59 -27.45 -9.33
C GLN A 57 0.32 -28.21 -8.37
N LYS A 58 0.75 -27.57 -7.29
CA LYS A 58 1.77 -28.13 -6.38
C LYS A 58 1.17 -28.74 -5.12
N GLY A 59 -0.07 -28.38 -4.76
CA GLY A 59 -0.70 -28.77 -3.49
C GLY A 59 0.04 -28.25 -2.25
N THR A 60 1.04 -27.39 -2.42
CA THR A 60 1.87 -26.84 -1.33
C THR A 60 2.11 -25.36 -1.55
N TYR A 61 2.36 -24.66 -0.45
CA TYR A 61 2.76 -23.26 -0.45
C TYR A 61 4.28 -23.05 -0.50
N LYS A 62 5.07 -24.09 -0.24
CA LYS A 62 6.53 -23.99 -0.18
C LYS A 62 7.07 -23.63 -1.56
N GLY A 63 7.88 -22.58 -1.60
CA GLY A 63 8.44 -22.02 -2.85
C GLY A 63 7.51 -21.08 -3.62
N LEU A 64 6.27 -20.82 -3.17
CA LEU A 64 5.36 -19.86 -3.79
C LEU A 64 6.01 -18.48 -3.89
N TYR A 65 6.58 -18.01 -2.77
CA TYR A 65 7.25 -16.71 -2.69
C TYR A 65 8.34 -16.56 -3.76
N LYS A 66 9.09 -17.64 -4.04
CA LYS A 66 10.20 -17.59 -5.01
C LYS A 66 9.71 -17.26 -6.43
N THR A 67 8.52 -17.73 -6.79
CA THR A 67 7.87 -17.47 -8.08
C THR A 67 7.32 -16.06 -8.14
N ILE A 68 6.62 -15.61 -7.08
CA ILE A 68 5.90 -14.33 -7.09
C ILE A 68 6.76 -13.13 -6.72
N GLN A 69 7.91 -13.31 -6.06
CA GLN A 69 8.72 -12.21 -5.51
C GLN A 69 9.09 -11.15 -6.55
N LYS A 70 9.30 -11.54 -7.82
CA LYS A 70 9.63 -10.59 -8.89
C LYS A 70 8.44 -9.68 -9.19
N THR A 71 7.28 -10.30 -9.41
CA THR A 71 6.01 -9.60 -9.63
C THR A 71 5.64 -8.75 -8.42
N LEU A 72 5.76 -9.31 -7.21
CA LEU A 72 5.48 -8.62 -5.96
C LEU A 72 6.35 -7.37 -5.79
N LYS A 73 7.68 -7.47 -5.99
CA LYS A 73 8.59 -6.33 -5.87
C LYS A 73 8.35 -5.25 -6.93
N PHE A 74 7.82 -5.62 -8.08
CA PHE A 74 7.50 -4.67 -9.15
C PHE A 74 6.18 -3.93 -8.91
N PHE A 75 5.13 -4.65 -8.50
CA PHE A 75 3.79 -4.10 -8.28
C PHE A 75 3.53 -3.67 -6.83
N GLN A 76 4.47 -3.88 -5.90
CA GLN A 76 4.30 -3.39 -4.53
C GLN A 76 4.23 -1.86 -4.51
N THR A 77 3.33 -1.35 -3.68
CA THR A 77 3.28 0.09 -3.40
C THR A 77 4.48 0.51 -2.55
N PHE A 78 4.92 1.76 -2.68
CA PHE A 78 5.95 2.39 -1.85
C PHE A 78 5.51 2.65 -0.39
N ALA A 79 4.64 1.80 0.17
CA ALA A 79 4.34 1.82 1.58
C ALA A 79 5.57 1.31 2.35
N VAL A 80 6.07 2.13 3.29
CA VAL A 80 7.29 1.84 4.06
C VAL A 80 7.20 0.48 4.76
N SER A 81 6.04 0.15 5.35
CA SER A 81 5.82 -1.15 6.01
C SER A 81 5.98 -2.33 5.04
N ARG A 82 5.49 -2.20 3.81
CA ARG A 82 5.56 -3.27 2.80
C ARG A 82 6.96 -3.44 2.23
N ILE A 83 7.64 -2.34 1.94
CA ILE A 83 9.04 -2.36 1.53
C ILE A 83 9.86 -3.04 2.62
N PHE A 84 9.64 -2.67 3.89
CA PHE A 84 10.32 -3.29 5.02
C PHE A 84 10.13 -4.81 5.04
N MET A 85 8.89 -5.27 4.98
CA MET A 85 8.55 -6.70 5.00
C MET A 85 9.12 -7.49 3.80
N VAL A 86 9.06 -6.92 2.59
CA VAL A 86 9.53 -7.60 1.37
C VAL A 86 11.05 -7.62 1.28
N TRP A 87 11.72 -6.50 1.59
CA TRP A 87 13.15 -6.35 1.39
C TRP A 87 14.00 -6.74 2.59
N PHE A 88 13.59 -6.37 3.80
CA PHE A 88 14.41 -6.54 5.01
C PHE A 88 14.10 -7.80 5.81
N ILE A 89 12.90 -8.38 5.61
CA ILE A 89 12.50 -9.63 6.27
C ILE A 89 12.57 -10.80 5.27
N THR A 90 11.63 -10.84 4.32
CA THR A 90 11.45 -12.02 3.47
C THR A 90 12.55 -12.21 2.43
N HIS A 91 13.14 -11.14 1.91
CA HIS A 91 14.28 -11.26 0.99
C HIS A 91 15.60 -11.58 1.71
N SER A 92 15.83 -11.01 2.89
CA SER A 92 17.07 -11.23 3.68
C SER A 92 17.16 -12.63 4.27
N ILE A 93 16.03 -13.25 4.62
CA ILE A 93 16.00 -14.56 5.29
C ILE A 93 15.18 -15.54 4.43
N LYS A 94 15.88 -16.31 3.60
CA LYS A 94 15.27 -17.26 2.65
C LYS A 94 14.42 -18.33 3.34
N GLN A 95 14.74 -18.69 4.58
CA GLN A 95 14.03 -19.69 5.37
C GLN A 95 12.57 -19.27 5.64
N ILE A 96 12.34 -17.98 5.90
CA ILE A 96 11.02 -17.43 6.22
C ILE A 96 10.07 -17.48 5.01
N GLN A 97 10.61 -17.50 3.79
CA GLN A 97 9.79 -17.51 2.57
C GLN A 97 8.85 -18.71 2.45
N ASN A 98 9.09 -19.76 3.24
CA ASN A 98 8.25 -20.96 3.29
C ASN A 98 7.34 -21.00 4.52
N GLU A 99 7.30 -19.95 5.33
CA GLU A 99 6.41 -19.87 6.50
C GLU A 99 4.97 -19.54 6.08
N GLU A 100 4.00 -20.08 6.80
CA GLU A 100 2.57 -19.87 6.52
C GLU A 100 2.17 -18.40 6.67
N SER A 101 2.78 -17.71 7.63
CA SER A 101 2.60 -16.28 7.88
C SER A 101 2.87 -15.44 6.63
N VAL A 102 3.81 -15.87 5.77
CA VAL A 102 4.13 -15.16 4.51
C VAL A 102 2.95 -15.21 3.55
N ILE A 103 2.30 -16.36 3.42
CA ILE A 103 1.14 -16.52 2.53
C ILE A 103 -0.02 -15.68 3.05
N LEU A 104 -0.20 -15.65 4.38
CA LEU A 104 -1.29 -14.92 5.02
C LEU A 104 -1.26 -13.43 4.63
N PHE A 105 -0.13 -12.74 4.85
CA PHE A 105 -0.05 -11.32 4.50
C PHE A 105 -0.06 -11.11 2.98
N LEU A 106 0.48 -12.03 2.17
CA LEU A 106 0.45 -11.92 0.70
C LEU A 106 -0.96 -11.96 0.13
N VAL A 107 -1.78 -12.91 0.58
CA VAL A 107 -3.19 -13.03 0.16
C VAL A 107 -3.94 -11.77 0.58
N VAL A 108 -3.78 -11.35 1.84
CA VAL A 108 -4.39 -10.13 2.35
C VAL A 108 -3.98 -8.91 1.53
N TRP A 109 -2.68 -8.70 1.32
CA TRP A 109 -2.16 -7.59 0.53
C TRP A 109 -2.73 -7.61 -0.89
N THR A 110 -2.80 -8.77 -1.53
CA THR A 110 -3.36 -8.91 -2.87
C THR A 110 -4.82 -8.46 -2.93
N VAL A 111 -5.67 -8.91 -2.01
CA VAL A 111 -7.08 -8.52 -1.97
C VAL A 111 -7.26 -7.03 -1.64
N THR A 112 -6.48 -6.52 -0.66
CA THR A 112 -6.52 -5.09 -0.32
C THR A 112 -6.10 -4.19 -1.48
N GLU A 113 -5.14 -4.63 -2.29
CA GLU A 113 -4.64 -3.84 -3.41
C GLU A 113 -5.59 -3.82 -4.60
N ILE A 114 -6.15 -4.98 -4.96
CA ILE A 114 -7.15 -5.08 -6.02
C ILE A 114 -8.34 -4.17 -5.72
N THR A 115 -8.85 -4.21 -4.49
CA THR A 115 -10.00 -3.41 -4.07
C THR A 115 -9.69 -1.91 -4.03
N ARG A 116 -8.49 -1.53 -3.55
CA ARG A 116 -8.05 -0.14 -3.48
C ARG A 116 -7.87 0.49 -4.87
N TYR A 117 -7.13 -0.16 -5.76
CA TYR A 117 -6.89 0.38 -7.09
C TYR A 117 -8.16 0.36 -7.95
N SER A 118 -9.00 -0.67 -7.82
CA SER A 118 -10.32 -0.68 -8.46
C SER A 118 -11.17 0.51 -8.01
N PHE A 119 -11.22 0.79 -6.71
CA PHE A 119 -11.92 1.97 -6.20
C PHE A 119 -11.36 3.27 -6.79
N TYR A 120 -10.03 3.43 -6.83
CA TYR A 120 -9.44 4.64 -7.40
C TYR A 120 -9.77 4.79 -8.88
N THR A 121 -9.67 3.73 -9.67
CA THR A 121 -10.07 3.75 -11.10
C THR A 121 -11.51 4.22 -11.27
N PHE A 122 -12.46 3.56 -10.59
CA PHE A 122 -13.89 3.90 -10.74
C PHE A 122 -14.25 5.27 -10.16
N ASN A 123 -13.56 5.71 -9.12
CA ASN A 123 -13.73 7.05 -8.57
C ASN A 123 -13.24 8.14 -9.55
N LEU A 124 -12.13 7.91 -10.27
CA LEU A 124 -11.66 8.84 -11.30
C LEU A 124 -12.54 8.83 -12.56
N LEU A 125 -13.23 7.72 -12.85
CA LEU A 125 -14.19 7.60 -13.95
C LEU A 125 -15.58 8.19 -13.63
N ASN A 126 -15.77 8.77 -12.44
CA ASN A 126 -17.06 9.28 -11.93
C ASN A 126 -18.22 8.26 -11.94
N HIS A 127 -17.92 6.98 -12.12
CA HIS A 127 -18.89 5.91 -12.12
C HIS A 127 -18.42 4.86 -11.12
N LEU A 128 -18.79 5.04 -9.85
CA LEU A 128 -18.37 4.18 -8.75
C LEU A 128 -19.45 3.14 -8.42
N PRO A 129 -19.30 1.86 -8.84
CA PRO A 129 -20.27 0.83 -8.53
C PRO A 129 -20.40 0.64 -7.02
N TYR A 130 -21.63 0.45 -6.52
CA TYR A 130 -21.89 0.24 -5.10
C TYR A 130 -21.06 -0.92 -4.54
N PHE A 131 -20.92 -2.02 -5.31
CA PHE A 131 -20.14 -3.18 -4.90
C PHE A 131 -18.68 -2.85 -4.58
N ILE A 132 -18.00 -2.05 -5.41
CA ILE A 132 -16.58 -1.70 -5.19
C ILE A 132 -16.42 -0.78 -3.98
N LYS A 133 -17.35 0.18 -3.82
CA LYS A 133 -17.41 1.03 -2.62
C LYS A 133 -17.62 0.18 -1.36
N TRP A 134 -18.61 -0.72 -1.39
CA TRP A 134 -18.91 -1.63 -0.29
C TRP A 134 -17.73 -2.54 0.04
N ALA A 135 -17.09 -3.15 -0.96
CA ALA A 135 -15.96 -4.05 -0.78
C ALA A 135 -14.79 -3.34 -0.09
N ARG A 136 -14.44 -2.12 -0.52
CA ARG A 136 -13.39 -1.31 0.12
C ARG A 136 -13.66 -1.07 1.60
N TYR A 137 -14.89 -0.70 1.95
CA TYR A 137 -15.26 -0.29 3.30
C TYR A 137 -15.77 -1.43 4.21
N ASN A 138 -15.86 -2.68 3.72
CA ASN A 138 -16.16 -3.84 4.57
C ASN A 138 -14.99 -4.82 4.64
N PHE A 139 -14.26 -5.04 3.54
CA PHE A 139 -13.11 -5.95 3.57
C PHE A 139 -11.99 -5.46 4.48
N PHE A 140 -11.80 -4.15 4.64
CA PHE A 140 -10.76 -3.65 5.54
C PHE A 140 -10.96 -4.10 7.00
N ILE A 141 -12.19 -4.35 7.44
CA ILE A 141 -12.50 -4.74 8.82
C ILE A 141 -11.81 -6.06 9.16
N ILE A 142 -11.77 -7.00 8.21
CA ILE A 142 -11.15 -8.33 8.40
C ILE A 142 -9.72 -8.33 7.87
N LEU A 143 -9.50 -7.80 6.67
CA LEU A 143 -8.19 -7.84 6.01
C LEU A 143 -7.14 -7.04 6.77
N TYR A 144 -7.50 -5.94 7.42
CA TYR A 144 -6.52 -5.10 8.11
C TYR A 144 -5.92 -5.80 9.35
N PRO A 145 -6.72 -6.32 10.30
CA PRO A 145 -6.18 -7.14 11.40
C PRO A 145 -5.41 -8.38 10.93
N VAL A 146 -5.92 -9.10 9.93
CA VAL A 146 -5.27 -10.33 9.43
C VAL A 146 -3.94 -10.00 8.74
N GLY A 147 -3.86 -8.89 8.01
CA GLY A 147 -2.61 -8.44 7.38
C GLY A 147 -1.54 -8.10 8.42
N VAL A 148 -1.91 -7.34 9.44
CA VAL A 148 -1.01 -6.96 10.53
C VAL A 148 -0.57 -8.19 11.34
N ALA A 149 -1.50 -9.11 11.62
CA ALA A 149 -1.15 -10.38 12.25
C ALA A 149 -0.15 -11.18 11.41
N GLY A 150 -0.36 -11.27 10.09
CA GLY A 150 0.58 -11.95 9.19
C GLY A 150 1.96 -11.32 9.19
N GLU A 151 2.05 -9.99 9.14
CA GLU A 151 3.31 -9.25 9.19
C GLU A 151 4.04 -9.50 10.52
N LEU A 152 3.34 -9.39 11.66
CA LEU A 152 3.91 -9.62 12.98
C LEU A 152 4.36 -11.07 13.19
N LEU A 153 3.57 -12.05 12.73
CA LEU A 153 3.94 -13.46 12.80
C LEU A 153 5.17 -13.77 11.94
N THR A 154 5.29 -13.16 10.77
CA THR A 154 6.49 -13.29 9.92
C THR A 154 7.72 -12.67 10.58
N ILE A 155 7.60 -11.50 11.22
CA ILE A 155 8.72 -10.89 11.96
C ILE A 155 9.09 -11.76 13.18
N HIS A 156 8.10 -12.26 13.92
CA HIS A 156 8.33 -13.14 15.06
C HIS A 156 9.05 -14.44 14.64
N ALA A 157 8.64 -15.05 13.54
CA ALA A 157 9.34 -16.20 12.95
C ALA A 157 10.77 -15.85 12.50
N ALA A 158 11.04 -14.57 12.15
CA ALA A 158 12.37 -14.09 11.78
C ALA A 158 13.35 -13.97 12.95
N LEU A 159 12.85 -13.59 14.13
CA LEU A 159 13.66 -13.32 15.33
C LEU A 159 14.69 -14.40 15.68
N PRO A 160 14.35 -15.71 15.74
CA PRO A 160 15.33 -16.75 16.06
C PRO A 160 16.42 -16.87 14.98
N TYR A 161 16.10 -16.63 13.70
CA TYR A 161 17.08 -16.65 12.63
C TYR A 161 18.02 -15.45 12.71
N VAL A 162 17.49 -14.26 12.98
CA VAL A 162 18.27 -13.03 13.16
C VAL A 162 19.23 -13.17 14.35
N LYS A 163 18.74 -13.70 15.48
CA LYS A 163 19.56 -13.92 16.68
C LYS A 163 20.71 -14.90 16.44
N LYS A 164 20.48 -15.97 15.66
CA LYS A 164 21.50 -16.98 15.33
C LYS A 164 22.53 -16.48 14.32
N THR A 165 22.08 -15.74 13.31
CA THR A 165 22.93 -15.34 12.18
C THR A 165 23.61 -13.99 12.40
N GLY A 166 23.08 -13.14 13.28
CA GLY A 166 23.61 -11.79 13.53
C GLY A 166 23.53 -10.85 12.31
N ILE A 167 22.68 -11.17 11.33
CA ILE A 167 22.56 -10.40 10.09
C ILE A 167 22.09 -8.97 10.41
N PHE A 168 22.73 -7.98 9.80
CA PHE A 168 22.53 -6.54 10.02
C PHE A 168 22.87 -6.02 11.43
N SER A 169 23.52 -6.82 12.29
CA SER A 169 24.00 -6.33 13.59
C SER A 169 25.44 -5.79 13.47
N LEU A 170 25.65 -4.52 13.78
CA LEU A 170 26.96 -3.88 13.94
C LEU A 170 27.43 -4.07 15.39
N ARG A 171 28.45 -4.92 15.56
CA ARG A 171 29.10 -5.17 16.86
C ARG A 171 30.37 -4.33 16.98
N LEU A 172 30.72 -3.99 18.21
CA LEU A 172 31.98 -3.33 18.52
C LEU A 172 33.18 -4.26 18.28
N PRO A 173 34.37 -3.73 17.96
CA PRO A 173 34.69 -2.30 17.79
C PRO A 173 34.55 -1.84 16.32
N ASN A 174 33.74 -0.79 16.09
CA ASN A 174 33.61 -0.10 14.80
C ASN A 174 34.12 1.34 14.94
N LYS A 175 34.64 1.96 13.88
CA LYS A 175 35.25 3.31 13.86
C LYS A 175 34.35 4.41 14.46
N TYR A 176 33.04 4.21 14.46
CA TYR A 176 32.03 5.13 14.97
C TYR A 176 31.55 4.82 16.40
N ASN A 177 32.07 3.79 17.07
CA ASN A 177 31.68 3.34 18.42
C ASN A 177 30.16 3.11 18.63
N VAL A 178 29.43 2.81 17.56
CA VAL A 178 27.99 2.51 17.62
C VAL A 178 27.79 1.00 17.50
N SER A 179 27.05 0.42 18.44
CA SER A 179 26.50 -0.94 18.30
C SER A 179 25.04 -0.85 17.87
N PHE A 180 24.70 -1.56 16.80
CA PHE A 180 23.32 -1.70 16.34
C PHE A 180 23.00 -3.19 16.28
N ASP A 181 21.92 -3.61 16.92
CA ASP A 181 21.49 -5.00 16.88
C ASP A 181 20.12 -5.09 16.21
N TYR A 182 20.10 -5.75 15.06
CA TYR A 182 18.91 -5.92 14.26
C TYR A 182 17.80 -6.67 15.02
N TYR A 183 18.15 -7.54 15.96
CA TYR A 183 17.18 -8.25 16.79
C TYR A 183 16.30 -7.28 17.62
N TYR A 184 16.92 -6.33 18.34
CA TYR A 184 16.18 -5.34 19.13
C TYR A 184 15.42 -4.35 18.25
N PHE A 185 15.98 -4.00 17.09
CA PHE A 185 15.27 -3.19 16.11
C PHE A 185 13.95 -3.84 15.66
N LEU A 186 13.97 -5.16 15.35
CA LEU A 186 12.74 -5.89 14.99
C LEU A 186 11.69 -5.89 16.12
N ILE A 187 12.12 -6.01 17.37
CA ILE A 187 11.21 -5.92 18.53
C ILE A 187 10.58 -4.53 18.62
N ILE A 188 11.37 -3.46 18.43
CA ILE A 188 10.85 -2.09 18.42
C ILE A 188 9.84 -1.90 17.28
N VAL A 189 10.14 -2.43 16.09
CA VAL A 189 9.20 -2.41 14.96
C VAL A 189 7.90 -3.12 15.35
N MET A 190 7.95 -4.32 15.93
CA MET A 190 6.75 -5.02 16.40
C MET A 190 5.98 -4.20 17.45
N ALA A 191 6.68 -3.59 18.40
CA ALA A 191 6.07 -2.73 19.42
C ALA A 191 5.39 -1.50 18.81
N SER A 192 5.94 -0.93 17.73
CA SER A 192 5.36 0.23 17.03
C SER A 192 3.98 -0.06 16.42
N TYR A 193 3.65 -1.33 16.13
CA TYR A 193 2.31 -1.69 15.64
C TYR A 193 1.23 -1.48 16.70
N ILE A 194 1.56 -1.55 18.00
CA ILE A 194 0.60 -1.39 19.10
C ILE A 194 -0.08 -0.01 19.09
N PRO A 195 0.67 1.13 19.02
CA PRO A 195 0.03 2.45 18.92
C PRO A 195 -0.46 2.77 17.50
N LEU A 196 0.25 2.32 16.45
CA LEU A 196 -0.09 2.68 15.07
C LEU A 196 -1.35 1.98 14.56
N PHE A 197 -1.59 0.73 14.99
CA PHE A 197 -2.71 -0.08 14.51
C PHE A 197 -4.07 0.50 14.89
N PRO A 198 -4.38 0.80 16.18
CA PRO A 198 -5.68 1.35 16.56
C PRO A 198 -5.92 2.71 15.89
N GLN A 199 -4.92 3.58 15.84
CA GLN A 199 -5.07 4.92 15.24
C GLN A 199 -5.50 4.85 13.78
N LEU A 200 -4.80 4.05 12.95
CA LEU A 200 -5.13 3.90 11.53
C LEU A 200 -6.44 3.15 11.31
N TYR A 201 -6.73 2.14 12.15
CA TYR A 201 -7.95 1.37 12.06
C TYR A 201 -9.19 2.20 12.41
N PHE A 202 -9.15 2.98 13.48
CA PHE A 202 -10.25 3.88 13.84
C PHE A 202 -10.46 4.97 12.80
N HIS A 203 -9.39 5.50 12.21
CA HIS A 203 -9.50 6.46 11.10
C HIS A 203 -10.25 5.85 9.90
N MET A 204 -9.98 4.59 9.53
CA MET A 204 -10.71 3.90 8.46
C MET A 204 -12.18 3.64 8.83
N LEU A 205 -12.48 3.30 10.09
CA LEU A 205 -13.86 3.17 10.57
C LEU A 205 -14.62 4.50 10.51
N TRP A 206 -13.96 5.61 10.81
CA TRP A 206 -14.54 6.93 10.68
C TRP A 206 -14.82 7.28 9.21
N GLN A 207 -13.87 7.01 8.31
CA GLN A 207 -14.07 7.19 6.86
C GLN A 207 -15.24 6.34 6.34
N ARG A 208 -15.39 5.12 6.85
CA ARG A 208 -16.53 4.25 6.54
C ARG A 208 -17.86 4.90 6.93
N ARG A 209 -17.99 5.43 8.15
CA ARG A 209 -19.23 6.09 8.60
C ARG A 209 -19.59 7.25 7.69
N LYS A 210 -18.60 8.09 7.34
CA LYS A 210 -18.82 9.23 6.45
C LYS A 210 -19.27 8.84 5.05
N VAL A 211 -18.65 7.83 4.44
CA VAL A 211 -18.88 7.50 3.02
C VAL A 211 -20.05 6.54 2.81
N LEU A 212 -20.33 5.62 3.75
CA LEU A 212 -21.41 4.64 3.63
C LEU A 212 -22.69 5.02 4.36
N HIS A 213 -22.60 5.63 5.54
CA HIS A 213 -23.79 6.00 6.32
C HIS A 213 -24.16 7.46 6.16
N GLY A 214 -23.33 8.25 5.47
CA GLY A 214 -23.61 9.63 5.15
C GLY A 214 -24.09 10.41 6.37
N GLU A 215 -23.42 10.24 7.53
CA GLU A 215 -23.82 10.93 8.76
C GLU A 215 -23.99 12.42 8.46
N VAL A 216 -25.28 12.78 8.32
CA VAL A 216 -25.84 14.10 8.49
C VAL A 216 -25.22 14.56 9.79
N ILE A 217 -24.36 15.58 9.70
CA ILE A 217 -23.96 16.34 10.86
C ILE A 217 -25.27 16.90 11.38
N VAL A 218 -25.86 16.25 12.38
CA VAL A 218 -26.86 16.90 13.21
C VAL A 218 -26.02 17.95 13.93
N GLU A 219 -26.02 19.18 13.38
CA GLU A 219 -25.66 20.36 14.14
C GLU A 219 -26.44 20.24 15.43
N LYS A 220 -25.69 20.07 16.51
CA LYS A 220 -26.23 20.18 17.85
C LYS A 220 -26.38 21.69 18.05
N ASP A 221 -27.56 22.20 17.70
CA ASP A 221 -28.01 23.51 18.16
C ASP A 221 -28.18 23.39 19.68
N ASP A 222 -27.15 23.78 20.42
CA ASP A 222 -27.19 24.15 21.83
C ASP A 222 -26.75 25.63 21.95
#